data_AF-A0A812HMA3-F1
#
_entry.id   AF-A0A812HMA3-F1
#
_cell.length_a   1.000
_cell.length_b   1.000
_cell.length_c   1.000
_cell.angle_alpha   90.00
_cell.angle_beta   90.00
_cell.angle_gamma   90.00
#
_symmetry.space_group_name_H-M   'P 1'
#
loop_
_entity.id
_entity.type
_entity.pdbx_description
1 polymer ?
#
loop_
_entity_poly.entity_id
_entity_poly.type
_entity_poly.pdbx_seq_one_letter_code
_entity_poly.pdbx_strand_id
1 'polypeptide(L)'
;MLKNLLVDQIKYTIKLLDDKYKRSGEVIILEYTNMYKEVLASIENDDSNDSVKMKALRLLNLTRGYMESSSDYQQKFLDEMYKTEKLIRSF
;
A
#
# COMPACT_ATOMS: atom_id res chain seq x y z
N MET A 1 8.51 5.99 16.17
CA MET A 1 9.45 5.23 15.31
C MET A 1 8.70 4.41 14.27
N LEU A 2 7.81 3.49 14.66
CA LEU A 2 7.06 2.64 13.71
C LEU A 2 6.11 3.41 12.77
N LYS A 3 5.44 4.47 13.26
CA LYS A 3 4.58 5.35 12.45
C LYS A 3 5.35 6.01 11.28
N ASN A 4 6.56 6.52 11.54
CA ASN A 4 7.39 7.14 10.51
C ASN A 4 7.84 6.10 9.46
N LEU A 5 8.24 4.91 9.91
CA LEU A 5 8.60 3.81 9.00
C LEU A 5 7.45 3.40 8.09
N LEU A 6 6.22 3.33 8.64
CA LEU A 6 5.03 3.04 7.86
C LEU A 6 4.74 4.14 6.83
N VAL A 7 4.89 5.41 7.19
CA VAL A 7 4.71 6.55 6.26
C VAL A 7 5.70 6.47 5.09
N ASP A 8 6.98 6.30 5.38
CA ASP A 8 8.02 6.23 4.35
C ASP A 8 7.80 5.04 3.42
N GLN A 9 7.42 3.88 3.97
CA GLN A 9 7.06 2.70 3.19
C GLN A 9 5.83 2.95 2.31
N ILE A 10 4.75 3.53 2.85
CA ILE A 10 3.53 3.84 2.09
C ILE A 10 3.85 4.80 0.93
N LYS A 11 4.63 5.85 1.18
CA LYS A 11 5.05 6.81 0.13
C LYS A 11 5.84 6.12 -0.97
N TYR A 12 6.75 5.23 -0.60
CA TYR A 12 7.52 4.46 -1.58
C TYR A 12 6.65 3.51 -2.40
N THR A 13 5.74 2.78 -1.76
CA THR A 13 4.81 1.86 -2.43
C THR A 13 3.87 2.62 -3.38
N ILE A 14 3.33 3.78 -2.97
CA ILE A 14 2.50 4.65 -3.83
C ILE A 14 3.24 5.01 -5.11
N LYS A 15 4.50 5.45 -5.00
CA LYS A 15 5.31 5.81 -6.18
C LYS A 15 5.40 4.66 -7.18
N LEU A 16 5.64 3.44 -6.70
CA LEU A 16 5.75 2.26 -7.58
C LEU A 16 4.42 1.84 -8.19
N LEU A 17 3.32 1.96 -7.44
CA LEU A 17 1.98 1.72 -7.96
C LEU A 17 1.59 2.75 -9.03
N ASP A 18 1.85 4.05 -8.79
CA ASP A 18 1.63 5.11 -9.78
C ASP A 18 2.46 4.86 -11.06
N ASP A 19 3.73 4.44 -10.92
CA ASP A 19 4.59 4.10 -12.07
C ASP A 19 4.10 2.86 -12.82
N LYS A 20 3.57 1.85 -12.11
CA LYS A 20 2.95 0.66 -12.71
C LYS A 20 1.69 1.05 -13.48
N TYR A 21 0.80 1.83 -12.87
CA TYR A 21 -0.44 2.29 -13.50
C TYR A 21 -0.17 3.11 -14.77
N LYS A 22 0.79 4.04 -14.73
CA LYS A 22 1.18 4.82 -15.92
C LYS A 22 1.64 3.94 -17.10
N ARG A 23 2.25 2.78 -16.82
CA ARG A 23 2.74 1.85 -17.84
C ARG A 23 1.65 0.91 -18.36
N SER A 24 0.80 0.37 -17.49
CA SER A 24 -0.15 -0.69 -17.87
C SER A 24 -1.60 -0.25 -17.97
N GLY A 25 -1.99 0.86 -17.33
CA GLY A 25 -3.39 1.32 -17.27
C GLY A 25 -4.31 0.42 -16.44
N GLU A 26 -3.77 -0.53 -15.67
CA GLU A 26 -4.56 -1.48 -14.88
C GLU A 26 -5.37 -0.78 -13.78
N VAL A 27 -6.70 -0.82 -13.89
CA VAL A 27 -7.61 -0.15 -12.95
C VAL A 27 -7.40 -0.64 -11.51
N ILE A 28 -7.12 -1.92 -11.31
CA ILE A 28 -6.86 -2.49 -9.97
C ILE A 28 -5.63 -1.86 -9.29
N ILE A 29 -4.61 -1.47 -10.06
CA ILE A 29 -3.44 -0.75 -9.53
C ILE A 29 -3.84 0.66 -9.07
N LEU A 30 -4.72 1.33 -9.82
CA LEU A 30 -5.25 2.64 -9.44
C LEU A 30 -6.08 2.55 -8.14
N GLU A 31 -6.92 1.52 -8.01
CA GLU A 31 -7.70 1.26 -6.80
C GLU A 31 -6.78 1.07 -5.59
N TYR A 32 -5.77 0.21 -5.71
CA TYR A 32 -4.79 0.00 -4.64
C TYR A 32 -4.05 1.29 -4.30
N THR A 33 -3.64 2.06 -5.32
CA THR A 33 -2.98 3.35 -5.12
C THR A 33 -3.84 4.30 -4.28
N ASN A 34 -5.14 4.38 -4.58
CA ASN A 34 -6.06 5.24 -3.84
C ASN A 34 -6.22 4.78 -2.38
N MET A 35 -6.30 3.47 -2.13
CA MET A 35 -6.35 2.95 -0.75
C MET A 35 -5.09 3.31 0.04
N TYR A 36 -3.91 3.24 -0.58
CA TYR A 36 -2.66 3.66 0.09
C TYR A 36 -2.65 5.17 0.37
N LYS A 37 -3.14 6.00 -0.57
CA LYS A 37 -3.27 7.45 -0.40
C LYS A 37 -4.23 7.82 0.73
N GLU A 38 -5.33 7.08 0.91
CA GLU A 38 -6.27 7.26 2.04
C GLU A 38 -5.61 7.01 3.40
N VAL A 39 -4.80 5.95 3.51
CA VAL A 39 -4.07 5.65 4.75
C VAL A 39 -3.02 6.71 5.02
N LEU A 40 -2.29 7.15 3.99
CA LEU A 40 -1.31 8.23 4.14
C LEU A 40 -1.97 9.52 4.62
N ALA A 41 -3.08 9.94 3.99
CA ALA A 41 -3.81 11.13 4.38
C ALA A 41 -4.32 11.06 5.82
N SER A 42 -4.77 9.88 6.28
CA SER A 42 -5.16 9.67 7.68
C SER A 42 -3.99 9.91 8.64
N ILE A 43 -2.79 9.46 8.28
CA ILE A 43 -1.59 9.70 9.08
C ILE A 43 -1.20 11.18 9.08
N GLU A 44 -1.23 11.84 7.92
CA GLU A 44 -0.84 13.25 7.74
C GLU A 44 -1.83 14.23 8.38
N ASN A 45 -3.11 13.84 8.51
CA ASN A 45 -4.14 14.61 9.22
C ASN A 45 -4.15 14.39 10.74
N ASP A 46 -3.17 13.66 11.27
CA ASP A 46 -3.08 13.31 12.70
C ASP A 46 -4.34 12.63 13.25
N ASP A 47 -4.96 11.76 12.45
CA ASP A 47 -6.00 10.86 12.94
C ASP A 47 -5.44 9.99 14.10
N SER A 48 -6.35 9.51 14.97
CA SER A 48 -5.98 8.59 16.04
C SER A 48 -5.32 7.31 15.50
N ASN A 49 -4.43 6.71 16.29
CA ASN A 49 -3.75 5.47 15.90
C ASN A 49 -4.75 4.35 15.56
N ASP A 50 -5.88 4.27 16.27
CA ASP A 50 -6.94 3.29 15.99
C ASP A 50 -7.61 3.55 14.63
N SER A 51 -7.88 4.82 14.29
CA SER A 51 -8.43 5.20 12.99
C SER A 51 -7.46 4.83 11.86
N VAL A 52 -6.18 5.19 12.02
CA VAL A 52 -5.11 4.84 11.07
C VAL A 52 -5.03 3.33 10.90
N LYS A 53 -5.04 2.58 12.00
CA LYS A 53 -4.96 1.11 11.98
C LYS A 53 -6.14 0.49 11.26
N MET A 54 -7.37 0.94 11.54
CA MET A 54 -8.58 0.45 10.86
C MET A 54 -8.54 0.68 9.35
N LYS A 55 -8.05 1.84 8.89
CA LYS A 55 -7.86 2.12 7.46
C LYS A 55 -6.74 1.25 6.87
N ALA A 56 -5.62 1.12 7.57
CA ALA A 56 -4.46 0.35 7.12
C ALA A 56 -4.76 -1.15 6.98
N LEU A 57 -5.65 -1.72 7.81
CA LEU A 57 -6.05 -3.13 7.68
C LEU A 57 -6.64 -3.47 6.30
N ARG A 58 -7.21 -2.49 5.59
CA ARG A 58 -7.71 -2.66 4.21
C ARG A 58 -6.59 -2.93 3.20
N LEU A 59 -5.34 -2.61 3.53
CA LEU A 59 -4.18 -2.86 2.66
C LEU A 59 -3.64 -4.29 2.79
N LEU A 60 -4.14 -5.08 3.74
CA LEU A 60 -3.72 -6.46 3.93
C LEU A 60 -4.22 -7.36 2.80
N ASN A 61 -3.38 -8.32 2.39
CA ASN A 61 -3.64 -9.31 1.36
C ASN A 61 -3.80 -8.74 -0.07
N LEU A 62 -3.63 -7.43 -0.29
CA LEU A 62 -3.68 -6.86 -1.64
C LEU A 62 -2.56 -7.41 -2.52
N THR A 63 -1.39 -7.72 -1.94
CA THR A 63 -0.29 -8.34 -2.69
C THR A 63 -0.73 -9.69 -3.25
N ARG A 64 -1.33 -10.54 -2.41
CA ARG A 64 -1.84 -11.85 -2.81
C ARG A 64 -2.99 -11.72 -3.83
N GLY A 65 -3.91 -10.79 -3.59
CA GLY A 65 -5.03 -10.53 -4.49
C GLY A 65 -4.55 -10.14 -5.90
N TYR A 66 -3.51 -9.32 -6.01
CA TYR A 66 -2.90 -9.03 -7.31
C TYR A 66 -2.29 -10.28 -7.95
N MET A 67 -1.50 -11.04 -7.20
CA MET A 67 -0.81 -12.23 -7.70
C MET A 67 -1.79 -13.30 -8.23
N GLU A 68 -3.01 -13.38 -7.70
CA GLU A 68 -4.03 -14.29 -8.22
C GLU A 68 -4.48 -13.96 -9.65
N SER A 69 -4.26 -12.73 -10.11
CA SER A 69 -4.62 -12.25 -11.46
C SER A 69 -3.43 -11.99 -12.39
N SER A 70 -2.19 -12.17 -11.90
CA SER A 70 -0.97 -11.87 -12.64
C SER A 70 -0.07 -13.09 -12.76
N SER A 71 0.50 -13.31 -13.94
CA SER A 71 1.51 -14.34 -14.15
C SER A 71 2.94 -13.85 -13.89
N ASP A 72 3.13 -12.55 -13.67
CA ASP A 72 4.43 -11.94 -13.36
C ASP A 72 4.54 -11.58 -11.88
N TYR A 73 5.23 -12.43 -11.12
CA TYR A 73 5.44 -12.23 -9.69
C TYR A 73 6.70 -11.43 -9.38
N GLN A 74 7.56 -11.12 -10.36
CA GLN A 74 8.83 -10.42 -10.14
C GLN A 74 8.69 -8.90 -10.27
N GLN A 75 7.51 -8.37 -10.00
CA GLN A 75 7.21 -6.96 -10.11
C GLN A 75 7.57 -6.25 -8.81
N LYS A 76 8.51 -5.30 -8.87
CA LYS A 76 9.04 -4.58 -7.70
C LYS A 76 7.96 -3.97 -6.78
N PHE A 77 6.82 -3.54 -7.31
CA PHE A 77 5.76 -2.97 -6.48
C PHE A 77 5.12 -4.03 -5.56
N LEU A 78 5.13 -5.32 -5.93
CA LEU A 78 4.62 -6.41 -5.10
C LEU A 78 5.47 -6.61 -3.85
N ASP A 79 6.80 -6.51 -3.97
CA ASP A 79 7.71 -6.58 -2.82
C ASP A 79 7.42 -5.46 -1.81
N GLU A 80 7.18 -4.25 -2.30
CA GLU A 80 6.91 -3.08 -1.44
C GLU A 80 5.49 -3.11 -0.85
N MET A 81 4.50 -3.62 -1.58
CA MET A 81 3.19 -3.92 -1.01
C MET A 81 3.30 -4.93 0.13
N TYR A 82 4.05 -6.02 -0.06
CA TYR A 82 4.25 -7.03 0.97
C TYR A 82 4.99 -6.50 2.22
N LYS A 83 6.00 -5.66 2.03
CA LYS A 83 6.68 -4.96 3.14
C LYS A 83 5.71 -4.05 3.89
N THR A 84 4.83 -3.35 3.18
CA THR A 84 3.78 -2.52 3.79
C THR A 84 2.86 -3.38 4.65
N GLU A 85 2.37 -4.53 4.13
CA GLU A 85 1.52 -5.45 4.88
C GLU A 85 2.20 -5.97 6.16
N LYS A 86 3.50 -6.25 6.11
CA LYS A 86 4.29 -6.65 7.29
C LYS A 86 4.32 -5.55 8.35
N LEU A 87 4.57 -4.31 7.96
CA LEU A 87 4.58 -3.17 8.89
C LEU A 87 3.22 -2.97 9.55
N ILE A 88 2.13 -3.09 8.78
CA ILE A 88 0.76 -2.93 9.30
C ILE A 88 0.44 -3.99 10.35
N ARG A 89 0.90 -5.24 10.17
CA ARG A 89 0.71 -6.31 11.16
C ARG A 89 1.46 -6.05 12.47
N SER A 90 2.48 -5.19 12.44
CA SER A 90 3.27 -4.79 13.61
C SER A 90 2.84 -3.44 14.20
N PHE A 91 1.92 -2.73 13.54
CA PHE A 91 1.40 -1.41 13.92
C PHE A 91 0.30 -1.49 14.98
#